data_AF-A0A432YCE7-F1
#
_entry.id   AF-A0A432YCE7-F1
#
_cell.length_a   1.000
_cell.length_b   1.000
_cell.length_c   1.000
_cell.angle_alpha   90.00
_cell.angle_beta   90.00
_cell.angle_gamma   90.00
#
_symmetry.space_group_name_H-M   'P 1'
#
loop_
_entity.id
_entity.type
_entity.pdbx_description
1 polymer ?
#
loop_
_entity_poly.entity_id
_entity_poly.type
_entity_poly.pdbx_seq_one_letter_code
_entity_poly.pdbx_strand_id
1 'polypeptide(L)'
;MSNEQIHKLLKEFRRLRLERGITAEQLESRLILGTGWIEDIEEGNVSITLEMFFALLKETGITLNDISSAVLDNTNEIEVPRAIRAEQHGKNLKVLFKYAKFDSQYLLHNASLEQFNQVLKCLRDGLSRLVTADEQKKEAIKTESVASAFKLAVTLWPKANPSDLWWFVVYRAYLDQFNHPSIYSRMSFEQSWKRTGGWALEEVLVRHYGPALREVGINLFIASKDQRIRLLSQANISERLEADKADVLLTGIIDGVEIFFGIVHVKASFAERRTDDVPMSKALVDAGYVSPLWTMDCKSSPSVNPNNKGELGAVKTKTLDVRSAKRKDIEDDGYFSACFSYNTNTIATPESQDAAARIFVCNFASPDADDFFNYINERWQIFKKDLKATQK
;
A
#
# COMPACT_ATOMS: atom_id res chain seq x y z
N MET A 1 12.44 25.98 4.87
CA MET A 1 11.61 27.19 4.68
C MET A 1 10.17 26.75 4.54
N SER A 2 9.24 27.42 5.22
CA SER A 2 7.81 27.21 4.98
C SER A 2 7.45 27.65 3.54
N ASN A 3 6.36 27.12 2.98
CA ASN A 3 5.87 27.55 1.66
C ASN A 3 5.67 29.07 1.59
N GLU A 4 5.28 29.70 2.70
CA GLU A 4 5.11 31.15 2.81
C GLU A 4 6.44 31.91 2.66
N GLN A 5 7.52 31.41 3.25
CA GLN A 5 8.84 32.03 3.14
C GLN A 5 9.41 31.91 1.73
N ILE A 6 9.22 30.75 1.09
CA ILE A 6 9.63 30.56 -0.31
C ILE A 6 8.84 31.52 -1.20
N HIS A 7 7.53 31.66 -0.98
CA HIS A 7 6.70 32.57 -1.73
C HIS A 7 7.08 34.04 -1.52
N LYS A 8 7.43 34.47 -0.30
CA LYS A 8 7.98 35.81 -0.03
C LYS A 8 9.29 36.04 -0.78
N LEU A 9 10.18 35.06 -0.75
CA LEU A 9 11.47 35.11 -1.44
C LEU A 9 11.31 35.21 -2.96
N LEU A 10 10.38 34.45 -3.54
CA LEU A 10 10.10 34.45 -4.98
C LEU A 10 9.39 35.74 -5.44
N LYS A 11 8.52 36.31 -4.60
CA LYS A 11 7.93 37.64 -4.84
C LYS A 11 8.97 38.74 -4.81
N GLU A 12 9.91 38.68 -3.88
CA GLU A 12 10.99 39.67 -3.79
C GLU A 12 11.95 39.54 -4.97
N PHE A 13 12.25 38.32 -5.40
CA PHE A 13 12.98 38.07 -6.65
C PHE A 13 12.26 38.69 -7.86
N ARG A 14 10.94 38.49 -8.00
CA ARG A 14 10.14 39.10 -9.09
C ARG A 14 10.25 40.61 -9.09
N ARG A 15 10.12 41.25 -7.92
CA ARG A 15 10.25 42.71 -7.77
C ARG A 15 11.60 43.19 -8.29
N LEU A 16 12.69 42.61 -7.78
CA LEU A 16 14.06 42.99 -8.17
C LEU A 16 14.37 42.70 -9.64
N ARG A 17 13.83 41.60 -10.20
CA ARG A 17 13.98 41.27 -11.62
C ARG A 17 13.34 42.33 -12.51
N LEU A 18 12.12 42.75 -12.17
CA LEU A 18 11.39 43.78 -12.91
C LEU A 18 12.08 45.15 -12.79
N GLU A 19 12.64 45.49 -11.63
CA GLU A 19 13.44 46.72 -11.44
C GLU A 19 14.69 46.75 -12.32
N ARG A 20 15.23 45.59 -12.68
CA ARG A 20 16.35 45.45 -13.63
C ARG A 20 15.91 45.41 -15.09
N GLY A 21 14.62 45.59 -15.37
CA GLY A 21 14.07 45.60 -16.73
C GLY A 21 14.12 44.25 -17.44
N ILE A 22 14.29 43.15 -16.71
CA ILE A 22 14.33 41.80 -17.26
C ILE A 22 12.90 41.24 -17.24
N THR A 23 12.33 40.94 -18.40
CA THR A 23 10.99 40.32 -18.52
C THR A 23 11.04 38.81 -18.27
N ALA A 24 9.88 38.19 -18.02
CA ALA A 24 9.77 36.74 -17.86
C ALA A 24 10.22 36.01 -19.13
N GLU A 25 9.70 36.42 -20.29
CA GLU A 25 10.05 35.86 -21.61
C GLU A 25 11.56 35.93 -21.90
N GLN A 26 12.23 37.04 -21.56
CA GLN A 26 13.67 37.17 -21.73
C GLN A 26 14.45 36.18 -20.86
N LEU A 27 14.00 35.96 -19.62
CA LEU A 27 14.65 35.03 -18.70
C LEU A 27 14.38 33.58 -19.09
N GLU A 28 13.17 33.26 -19.55
CA GLU A 28 12.82 31.96 -20.14
C GLU A 28 13.69 31.65 -21.36
N SER A 29 13.86 32.62 -22.25
CA SER A 29 14.72 32.46 -23.42
C SER A 29 16.19 32.24 -23.06
N ARG A 30 16.73 32.91 -22.03
CA ARG A 30 18.12 32.74 -21.59
C ARG A 30 18.37 31.38 -20.93
N LEU A 31 17.41 30.92 -20.13
CA LEU A 31 17.49 29.67 -19.38
C LEU A 31 16.95 28.45 -20.14
N ILE A 32 16.45 28.65 -21.37
CA ILE A 32 15.87 27.60 -22.21
C ILE A 32 14.70 26.92 -21.47
N LEU A 33 13.78 27.74 -20.96
CA LEU A 33 12.57 27.30 -20.28
C LEU A 33 11.36 27.41 -21.21
N GLY A 34 10.33 26.61 -20.94
CA GLY A 34 9.05 26.78 -21.61
C GLY A 34 8.39 28.11 -21.23
N THR A 35 7.45 28.57 -22.05
CA THR A 35 6.67 29.78 -21.78
C THR A 35 5.83 29.64 -20.50
N GLY A 36 5.83 30.69 -19.67
CA GLY A 36 5.03 30.80 -18.44
C GLY A 36 5.69 30.22 -17.19
N TRP A 37 6.85 29.57 -17.32
CA TRP A 37 7.56 28.99 -16.18
C TRP A 37 8.02 30.04 -15.19
N ILE A 38 8.53 31.19 -15.65
CA ILE A 38 9.05 32.20 -14.72
C ILE A 38 7.94 32.81 -13.87
N GLU A 39 6.78 33.08 -14.48
CA GLU A 39 5.63 33.62 -13.77
C GLU A 39 5.08 32.61 -12.75
N ASP A 40 4.91 31.34 -13.15
CA ASP A 40 4.45 30.28 -12.27
C ASP A 40 5.41 29.99 -11.10
N ILE A 41 6.72 30.10 -11.34
CA ILE A 41 7.74 30.02 -10.28
C ILE A 41 7.57 31.19 -9.32
N GLU A 42 7.51 32.42 -9.82
CA GLU A 42 7.44 33.63 -8.98
C GLU A 42 6.15 33.74 -8.17
N GLU A 43 5.08 33.14 -8.67
CA GLU A 43 3.79 33.01 -7.98
C GLU A 43 3.76 31.81 -7.01
N GLY A 44 4.79 30.97 -7.03
CA GLY A 44 4.87 29.76 -6.20
C GLY A 44 3.90 28.66 -6.62
N ASN A 45 3.38 28.73 -7.86
CA ASN A 45 2.55 27.67 -8.45
C ASN A 45 3.40 26.43 -8.75
N VAL A 46 4.70 26.62 -8.98
CA VAL A 46 5.67 25.55 -9.28
C VAL A 46 6.85 25.59 -8.32
N SER A 47 7.21 24.42 -7.77
CA SER A 47 8.40 24.27 -6.94
C SER A 47 9.68 24.16 -7.79
N ILE A 48 10.72 24.88 -7.42
CA ILE A 48 12.04 24.82 -8.08
C ILE A 48 13.10 24.20 -7.17
N THR A 49 14.15 23.65 -7.77
CA THR A 49 15.34 23.24 -7.03
C THR A 49 16.19 24.45 -6.66
N LEU A 50 17.12 24.27 -5.72
CA LEU A 50 18.03 25.33 -5.32
C LEU A 50 18.99 25.72 -6.46
N GLU A 51 19.40 24.75 -7.29
CA GLU A 51 20.23 24.98 -8.47
C GLU A 51 19.52 25.85 -9.50
N MET A 52 18.23 25.57 -9.77
CA MET A 52 17.41 26.40 -10.63
C MET A 52 17.28 27.82 -10.07
N PHE A 53 17.09 27.94 -8.76
CA PHE A 53 17.04 29.24 -8.10
C PHE A 53 18.35 30.02 -8.24
N PHE A 54 19.50 29.35 -8.05
CA PHE A 54 20.80 29.99 -8.27
C PHE A 54 21.05 30.36 -9.74
N ALA A 55 20.55 29.59 -10.70
CA ALA A 55 20.60 29.95 -12.11
C ALA A 55 19.81 31.24 -12.39
N LEU A 56 18.60 31.36 -11.83
CA LEU A 56 17.78 32.58 -11.92
C LEU A 56 18.50 33.81 -11.33
N LEU A 57 19.10 33.64 -10.14
CA LEU A 57 19.91 34.69 -9.50
C LEU A 57 21.10 35.11 -10.37
N LYS A 58 21.83 34.14 -10.93
CA LYS A 58 22.98 34.39 -11.80
C LYS A 58 22.57 35.14 -13.08
N GLU A 59 21.52 34.71 -13.77
CA GLU A 59 21.08 35.32 -15.04
C GLU A 59 20.47 36.71 -14.90
N THR A 60 19.97 37.04 -13.71
CA THR A 60 19.45 38.37 -13.38
C THR A 60 20.49 39.27 -12.71
N GLY A 61 21.61 38.69 -12.26
CA GLY A 61 22.63 39.31 -11.43
C GLY A 61 22.16 39.64 -10.00
N ILE A 62 21.02 39.11 -9.57
CA ILE A 62 20.46 39.32 -8.22
C ILE A 62 21.22 38.42 -7.26
N THR A 63 21.64 38.95 -6.12
CA THR A 63 22.37 38.17 -5.10
C THR A 63 21.41 37.60 -4.06
N LEU A 64 21.85 36.54 -3.36
CA LEU A 64 21.07 36.01 -2.23
C LEU A 64 20.89 37.06 -1.12
N ASN A 65 21.85 37.97 -0.93
CA ASN A 65 21.74 39.05 0.06
C ASN A 65 20.66 40.08 -0.33
N ASP A 66 20.44 40.28 -1.63
CA ASP A 66 19.42 41.21 -2.12
C ASP A 66 18.00 40.76 -1.71
N ILE A 67 17.80 39.46 -1.53
CA ILE A 67 16.50 38.83 -1.25
C ILE A 67 16.35 38.28 0.17
N SER A 68 17.45 37.98 0.86
CA SER A 68 17.42 37.33 2.18
C SER A 68 16.98 38.28 3.30
N SER A 69 17.25 39.58 3.13
CA SER A 69 16.84 40.65 4.05
C SER A 69 15.32 40.77 4.21
N ALA A 70 14.54 40.32 3.23
CA ALA A 70 13.07 40.34 3.27
C ALA A 70 12.43 39.11 3.96
N VAL A 71 13.20 38.06 4.25
CA VAL A 71 12.65 36.72 4.56
C VAL A 71 13.09 36.17 5.92
N LEU A 72 14.23 36.63 6.46
CA LEU A 72 14.89 36.01 7.62
C LEU A 72 14.38 36.48 9.00
N ASP A 73 13.41 37.39 9.07
CA ASP A 73 13.04 38.05 10.34
C ASP A 73 12.12 37.25 11.27
N ASN A 74 11.68 36.02 10.95
CA ASN A 74 10.83 35.23 11.85
C ASN A 74 10.91 33.71 11.57
N THR A 75 11.89 33.02 12.15
CA THR A 75 11.96 31.54 12.12
C THR A 75 12.11 30.97 13.53
N ASN A 76 10.98 30.60 14.16
CA ASN A 76 11.03 29.86 15.42
C ASN A 76 10.96 28.34 15.25
N GLU A 77 10.49 27.81 14.11
CA GLU A 77 10.50 26.36 13.84
C GLU A 77 10.73 26.08 12.35
N ILE A 78 11.85 25.42 12.02
CA ILE A 78 12.12 24.94 10.66
C ILE A 78 11.80 23.44 10.64
N GLU A 79 10.60 23.09 10.20
CA GLU A 79 10.28 21.70 9.89
C GLU A 79 10.91 21.30 8.55
N VAL A 80 11.52 20.12 8.52
CA VAL A 80 12.01 19.50 7.27
C VAL A 80 10.77 19.07 6.46
N PRO A 81 10.65 19.46 5.18
CA PRO A 81 9.52 19.03 4.36
C PRO A 81 9.55 17.50 4.18
N ARG A 82 8.53 16.83 4.72
CA ARG A 82 8.33 15.38 4.61
C ARG A 82 7.24 15.08 3.58
N ALA A 83 7.33 13.93 2.91
CA ALA A 83 6.27 13.49 2.00
C ALA A 83 4.98 13.07 2.74
N ILE A 84 5.12 12.72 4.02
CA ILE A 84 4.04 12.48 4.97
C ILE A 84 4.37 13.18 6.29
N ARG A 85 3.39 13.88 6.85
CA ARG A 85 3.47 14.45 8.21
C ARG A 85 2.13 14.28 8.93
N ALA A 86 2.10 14.52 10.22
CA ALA A 86 0.88 14.43 10.99
C ALA A 86 0.75 15.58 11.99
N GLU A 87 -0.47 16.04 12.19
CA GLU A 87 -0.82 17.10 13.14
C GLU A 87 -1.85 16.56 14.13
N GLN A 88 -1.62 16.79 15.42
CA GLN A 88 -2.59 16.41 16.46
C GLN A 88 -3.85 17.28 16.32
N HIS A 89 -5.01 16.65 16.25
CA HIS A 89 -6.30 17.33 16.13
C HIS A 89 -7.30 16.79 17.17
N GLY A 90 -7.22 17.33 18.39
CA GLY A 90 -7.96 16.81 19.54
C GLY A 90 -7.52 15.38 19.86
N LYS A 91 -8.47 14.44 19.95
CA LYS A 91 -8.19 12.99 20.14
C LYS A 91 -7.84 12.26 18.83
N ASN A 92 -7.89 12.96 17.70
CA ASN A 92 -7.62 12.40 16.38
C ASN A 92 -6.28 12.91 15.86
N LEU A 93 -5.77 12.24 14.84
CA LEU A 93 -4.57 12.64 14.13
C LEU A 93 -4.93 12.98 12.68
N LYS A 94 -4.51 14.17 12.22
CA LYS A 94 -4.62 14.52 10.81
C LYS A 94 -3.32 14.17 10.11
N VAL A 95 -3.35 13.16 9.24
CA VAL A 95 -2.21 12.75 8.41
C VAL A 95 -2.25 13.52 7.10
N LEU A 96 -1.15 14.20 6.76
CA LEU A 96 -1.02 15.11 5.63
C LEU A 96 0.00 14.56 4.63
N PHE A 97 -0.37 14.52 3.34
CA PHE A 97 0.50 14.02 2.27
C PHE A 97 0.08 14.58 0.91
N LYS A 98 1.00 14.58 -0.06
CA LYS A 98 0.67 14.92 -1.46
C LYS A 98 0.00 13.74 -2.15
N TYR A 99 -1.09 14.00 -2.87
CA TYR A 99 -1.76 13.01 -3.70
C TYR A 99 -2.17 13.60 -5.04
N ALA A 100 -1.42 13.25 -6.10
CA ALA A 100 -1.50 13.92 -7.39
C ALA A 100 -1.35 15.44 -7.21
N LYS A 101 -2.33 16.24 -7.64
CA LYS A 101 -2.32 17.70 -7.50
C LYS A 101 -2.85 18.25 -6.17
N PHE A 102 -3.18 17.38 -5.21
CA PHE A 102 -3.82 17.78 -3.95
C PHE A 102 -2.87 17.63 -2.76
N ASP A 103 -2.85 18.64 -1.89
CA ASP A 103 -2.40 18.49 -0.52
C ASP A 103 -3.54 17.83 0.27
N SER A 104 -3.40 16.52 0.46
CA SER A 104 -4.46 15.65 0.99
C SER A 104 -4.33 15.51 2.50
N GLN A 105 -5.47 15.31 3.16
CA GLN A 105 -5.56 14.99 4.58
C GLN A 105 -6.40 13.73 4.80
N TYR A 106 -5.91 12.86 5.67
CA TYR A 106 -6.63 11.68 6.19
C TYR A 106 -6.77 11.83 7.70
N LEU A 107 -8.00 11.68 8.21
CA LEU A 107 -8.27 11.78 9.64
C LEU A 107 -8.25 10.39 10.28
N LEU A 108 -7.24 10.14 11.11
CA LEU A 108 -7.12 8.91 11.88
C LEU A 108 -7.69 9.12 13.27
N HIS A 109 -8.75 8.39 13.59
CA HIS A 109 -9.48 8.56 14.85
C HIS A 109 -8.77 7.92 16.05
N ASN A 110 -8.85 8.55 17.22
CA ASN A 110 -8.26 8.06 18.47
C ASN A 110 -6.76 7.72 18.35
N ALA A 111 -6.02 8.62 17.71
CA ALA A 111 -4.60 8.45 17.43
C ALA A 111 -3.81 9.65 17.94
N SER A 112 -2.58 9.40 18.39
CA SER A 112 -1.64 10.43 18.82
C SER A 112 -0.48 10.60 17.85
N LEU A 113 0.12 11.79 17.86
CA LEU A 113 1.34 12.08 17.11
C LEU A 113 2.49 11.15 17.51
N GLU A 114 2.56 10.77 18.79
CA GLU A 114 3.55 9.82 19.30
C GLU A 114 3.40 8.44 18.64
N GLN A 115 2.18 7.89 18.58
CA GLN A 115 1.91 6.61 17.92
C GLN A 115 2.29 6.64 16.44
N PHE A 116 1.98 7.74 15.75
CA PHE A 116 2.37 7.94 14.36
C PHE A 116 3.89 7.92 14.18
N ASN A 117 4.62 8.63 15.05
CA ASN A 117 6.06 8.63 15.05
C ASN A 117 6.65 7.24 15.35
N GLN A 118 6.01 6.44 16.20
CA GLN A 118 6.42 5.04 16.45
C GLN A 118 6.33 4.19 15.18
N VAL A 119 5.26 4.33 14.39
CA VAL A 119 5.10 3.61 13.11
C VAL A 119 6.15 4.03 12.09
N LEU A 120 6.36 5.35 11.91
CA LEU A 120 7.39 5.86 11.00
C LEU A 120 8.79 5.42 11.41
N LYS A 121 9.09 5.47 12.72
CA LYS A 121 10.36 5.03 13.27
C LYS A 121 10.57 3.53 13.08
N CYS A 122 9.55 2.71 13.30
CA CYS A 122 9.61 1.27 13.04
C CYS A 122 10.00 0.97 11.58
N LEU A 123 9.36 1.66 10.62
CA LEU A 123 9.70 1.53 9.20
C LEU A 123 11.14 1.98 8.92
N ARG A 124 11.50 3.20 9.34
CA ARG A 124 12.82 3.80 9.09
C ARG A 124 13.95 2.97 9.69
N ASP A 125 13.82 2.58 10.95
CA ASP A 125 14.85 1.82 11.66
C ASP A 125 15.01 0.42 11.03
N GLY A 126 13.92 -0.20 10.57
CA GLY A 126 13.97 -1.43 9.77
C GLY A 126 14.74 -1.24 8.44
N LEU A 127 14.43 -0.17 7.70
CA LEU A 127 15.06 0.17 6.41
C LEU A 127 16.53 0.61 6.58
N SER A 128 16.93 1.11 7.74
CA SER A 128 18.31 1.50 8.01
C SER A 128 19.31 0.35 7.82
N ARG A 129 18.86 -0.89 8.02
CA ARG A 129 19.65 -2.12 7.79
C ARG A 129 20.10 -2.28 6.34
N LEU A 130 19.49 -1.56 5.38
CA LEU A 130 19.89 -1.59 3.96
C LEU A 130 21.29 -1.00 3.71
N VAL A 131 21.85 -0.23 4.65
CA VAL A 131 23.20 0.36 4.52
C VAL A 131 24.29 -0.71 4.49
N THR A 132 24.12 -1.77 5.29
CA THR A 132 25.14 -2.82 5.47
C THR A 132 24.73 -4.16 4.87
N ALA A 133 23.62 -4.19 4.13
CA ALA A 133 23.05 -5.44 3.62
C ALA A 133 23.60 -5.81 2.25
N ASP A 134 23.88 -7.10 2.08
CA ASP A 134 24.15 -7.71 0.77
C ASP A 134 22.93 -7.54 -0.16
N GLU A 135 23.15 -7.43 -1.47
CA GLU A 135 22.06 -7.24 -2.46
C GLU A 135 20.95 -8.28 -2.32
N GLN A 136 21.30 -9.54 -2.05
CA GLN A 136 20.35 -10.64 -1.88
C GLN A 136 19.39 -10.47 -0.68
N LYS A 137 19.76 -9.65 0.32
CA LYS A 137 18.97 -9.43 1.53
C LYS A 137 18.13 -8.16 1.48
N LYS A 138 18.40 -7.25 0.54
CA LYS A 138 17.74 -5.93 0.50
C LYS A 138 16.23 -6.03 0.34
N GLU A 139 15.78 -6.95 -0.52
CA GLU A 139 14.36 -7.19 -0.73
C GLU A 139 13.68 -7.69 0.55
N ALA A 140 14.27 -8.70 1.22
CA ALA A 140 13.76 -9.21 2.48
C ALA A 140 13.70 -8.14 3.58
N ILE A 141 14.73 -7.29 3.68
CA ILE A 141 14.76 -6.17 4.64
C ILE A 141 13.63 -5.18 4.37
N LYS A 142 13.41 -4.79 3.11
CA LYS A 142 12.32 -3.88 2.72
C LYS A 142 10.96 -4.50 3.08
N THR A 143 10.74 -5.75 2.70
CA THR A 143 9.52 -6.52 2.97
C THR A 143 9.24 -6.59 4.47
N GLU A 144 10.22 -7.02 5.27
CA GLU A 144 10.09 -7.14 6.73
C GLU A 144 9.81 -5.79 7.39
N SER A 145 10.48 -4.72 6.94
CA SER A 145 10.31 -3.38 7.53
C SER A 145 8.91 -2.84 7.29
N VAL A 146 8.35 -3.03 6.09
CA VAL A 146 6.97 -2.65 5.76
C VAL A 146 5.96 -3.49 6.55
N ALA A 147 6.13 -4.82 6.57
CA ALA A 147 5.24 -5.72 7.31
C ALA A 147 5.23 -5.41 8.81
N SER A 148 6.38 -5.07 9.39
CA SER A 148 6.52 -4.74 10.81
C SER A 148 5.87 -3.40 11.14
N ALA A 149 6.08 -2.38 10.31
CA ALA A 149 5.43 -1.08 10.47
C ALA A 149 3.90 -1.19 10.36
N PHE A 150 3.39 -1.99 9.41
CA PHE A 150 1.96 -2.23 9.28
C PHE A 150 1.39 -2.98 10.49
N LYS A 151 2.05 -4.05 10.95
CA LYS A 151 1.63 -4.81 12.14
C LYS A 151 1.59 -3.91 13.38
N LEU A 152 2.57 -3.02 13.55
CA LEU A 152 2.56 -2.02 14.61
C LEU A 152 1.38 -1.07 14.47
N ALA A 153 1.10 -0.57 13.25
CA ALA A 153 -0.03 0.34 13.00
C ALA A 153 -1.38 -0.27 13.39
N VAL A 154 -1.68 -1.51 12.96
CA VAL A 154 -2.95 -2.18 13.32
C VAL A 154 -3.03 -2.53 14.81
N THR A 155 -1.88 -2.68 15.50
CA THR A 155 -1.83 -2.87 16.95
C THR A 155 -2.13 -1.57 17.71
N LEU A 156 -1.57 -0.45 17.24
CA LEU A 156 -1.78 0.87 17.85
C LEU A 156 -3.18 1.42 17.57
N TRP A 157 -3.75 1.10 16.40
CA TRP A 157 -5.05 1.60 15.96
C TRP A 157 -5.98 0.45 15.52
N PRO A 158 -6.39 -0.44 16.44
CA PRO A 158 -7.15 -1.64 16.12
C PRO A 158 -8.57 -1.36 15.58
N LYS A 159 -9.08 -0.14 15.78
CA LYS A 159 -10.39 0.30 15.27
C LYS A 159 -10.30 1.06 13.95
N ALA A 160 -9.09 1.35 13.47
CA ALA A 160 -8.92 2.01 12.18
C ALA A 160 -9.10 0.99 11.05
N ASN A 161 -9.53 1.48 9.89
CA ASN A 161 -9.61 0.67 8.68
C ASN A 161 -8.19 0.18 8.28
N PRO A 162 -7.90 -1.13 8.28
CA PRO A 162 -6.57 -1.63 7.96
C PRO A 162 -6.09 -1.21 6.56
N SER A 163 -7.00 -1.19 5.59
CA SER A 163 -6.71 -0.69 4.25
C SER A 163 -6.26 0.78 4.23
N ASP A 164 -6.85 1.63 5.07
CA ASP A 164 -6.44 3.04 5.18
C ASP A 164 -5.07 3.18 5.86
N LEU A 165 -4.76 2.35 6.86
CA LEU A 165 -3.42 2.31 7.46
C LEU A 165 -2.38 1.87 6.42
N TRP A 166 -2.68 0.88 5.60
CA TRP A 166 -1.82 0.44 4.52
C TRP A 166 -1.59 1.55 3.48
N TRP A 167 -2.67 2.19 3.04
CA TRP A 167 -2.66 3.13 1.90
C TRP A 167 -2.29 4.58 2.26
N PHE A 168 -2.81 5.12 3.36
CA PHE A 168 -2.60 6.52 3.74
C PHE A 168 -1.47 6.72 4.75
N VAL A 169 -1.03 5.66 5.46
CA VAL A 169 0.07 5.75 6.42
C VAL A 169 1.31 5.01 5.93
N VAL A 170 1.27 3.69 5.80
CA VAL A 170 2.47 2.88 5.53
C VAL A 170 3.02 3.12 4.13
N TYR A 171 2.16 3.11 3.10
CA TYR A 171 2.56 3.44 1.73
C TYR A 171 3.19 4.84 1.66
N ARG A 172 2.53 5.85 2.24
CA ARG A 172 3.01 7.24 2.23
C ARG A 172 4.32 7.40 3.00
N ALA A 173 4.47 6.72 4.13
CA ALA A 173 5.73 6.67 4.86
C ALA A 173 6.84 5.99 4.08
N TYR A 174 6.53 4.94 3.31
CA TYR A 174 7.51 4.30 2.43
C TYR A 174 7.94 5.20 1.27
N LEU A 175 7.07 6.06 0.75
CA LEU A 175 7.44 7.01 -0.30
C LEU A 175 8.30 8.18 0.19
N ASP A 176 8.32 8.42 1.49
CA ASP A 176 9.13 9.49 2.07
C ASP A 176 10.62 9.10 2.06
N GLN A 177 11.40 9.79 1.23
CA GLN A 177 12.84 9.57 1.06
C GLN A 177 13.62 9.59 2.39
N PHE A 178 13.16 10.36 3.37
CA PHE A 178 13.85 10.50 4.66
C PHE A 178 13.64 9.30 5.59
N ASN A 179 12.77 8.36 5.22
CA ASN A 179 12.68 7.06 5.89
C ASN A 179 13.66 6.02 5.32
N HIS A 180 14.36 6.34 4.23
CA HIS A 180 15.36 5.49 3.60
C HIS A 180 16.78 6.00 3.85
N PRO A 181 17.79 5.11 3.81
CA PRO A 181 19.18 5.56 3.79
C PRO A 181 19.46 6.49 2.60
N SER A 182 20.28 7.52 2.84
CA SER A 182 20.58 8.57 1.85
C SER A 182 21.17 8.05 0.53
N ILE A 183 21.86 6.90 0.55
CA ILE A 183 22.36 6.22 -0.65
C ILE A 183 21.26 5.84 -1.65
N TYR A 184 19.99 5.76 -1.21
CA TYR A 184 18.83 5.48 -2.05
C TYR A 184 18.01 6.73 -2.41
N SER A 185 18.47 7.93 -2.07
CA SER A 185 17.74 9.20 -2.28
C SER A 185 17.34 9.47 -3.74
N ARG A 186 18.02 8.86 -4.71
CA ARG A 186 17.73 9.02 -6.16
C ARG A 186 16.80 7.92 -6.71
N MET A 187 16.35 6.99 -5.88
CA MET A 187 15.47 5.90 -6.30
C MET A 187 14.01 6.38 -6.38
N SER A 188 13.24 5.85 -7.35
CA SER A 188 11.78 5.98 -7.28
C SER A 188 11.22 4.97 -6.27
N PHE A 189 10.78 5.49 -5.14
CA PHE A 189 10.16 4.68 -4.09
C PHE A 189 8.78 4.14 -4.51
N GLU A 190 8.09 4.79 -5.44
CA GLU A 190 6.85 4.29 -6.02
C GLU A 190 7.05 2.99 -6.80
N GLN A 191 8.11 2.91 -7.61
CA GLN A 191 8.43 1.68 -8.33
C GLN A 191 8.94 0.59 -7.37
N SER A 192 9.75 0.97 -6.39
CA SER A 192 10.19 0.04 -5.33
C SER A 192 8.99 -0.53 -4.55
N TRP A 193 7.99 0.30 -4.25
CA TRP A 193 6.76 -0.10 -3.54
C TRP A 193 5.95 -1.14 -4.29
N LYS A 194 5.85 -1.06 -5.63
CA LYS A 194 5.06 -2.03 -6.42
C LYS A 194 5.44 -3.49 -6.17
N ARG A 195 6.70 -3.73 -5.80
CA ARG A 195 7.21 -5.07 -5.46
C ARG A 195 7.20 -5.30 -3.95
N THR A 196 7.81 -4.39 -3.18
CA THR A 196 7.91 -4.51 -1.72
C THR A 196 6.53 -4.59 -1.05
N GLY A 197 5.55 -3.80 -1.50
CA GLY A 197 4.22 -3.79 -0.91
C GLY A 197 3.50 -5.13 -1.07
N GLY A 198 3.61 -5.79 -2.23
CA GLY A 198 3.02 -7.12 -2.45
C GLY A 198 3.57 -8.16 -1.48
N TRP A 199 4.90 -8.33 -1.48
CA TRP A 199 5.57 -9.29 -0.59
C TRP A 199 5.39 -8.98 0.89
N ALA A 200 5.37 -7.70 1.27
CA ALA A 200 5.12 -7.32 2.65
C ALA A 200 3.71 -7.68 3.10
N LEU A 201 2.74 -7.66 2.17
CA LEU A 201 1.37 -8.04 2.48
C LEU A 201 1.23 -9.56 2.67
N GLU A 202 1.93 -10.35 1.86
CA GLU A 202 2.04 -11.81 2.05
C GLU A 202 2.63 -12.12 3.44
N GLU A 203 3.71 -11.44 3.82
CA GLU A 203 4.36 -11.60 5.11
C GLU A 203 3.43 -11.18 6.28
N VAL A 204 2.64 -10.12 6.10
CA VAL A 204 1.62 -9.70 7.08
C VAL A 204 0.58 -10.80 7.29
N LEU A 205 0.05 -11.38 6.21
CA LEU A 205 -0.93 -12.46 6.28
C LEU A 205 -0.36 -13.67 7.06
N VAL A 206 0.84 -14.13 6.70
CA VAL A 206 1.50 -15.27 7.36
C VAL A 206 1.79 -14.98 8.83
N ARG A 207 2.30 -13.79 9.16
CA ARG A 207 2.59 -13.39 10.55
C ARG A 207 1.33 -13.22 11.40
N HIS A 208 0.21 -12.89 10.79
CA HIS A 208 -1.06 -12.70 11.49
C HIS A 208 -1.74 -14.04 11.77
N TYR A 209 -1.95 -14.87 10.74
CA TYR A 209 -2.73 -16.11 10.84
C TYR A 209 -1.91 -17.38 11.06
N GLY A 210 -0.65 -17.39 10.66
CA GLY A 210 0.19 -18.60 10.68
C GLY A 210 0.26 -19.28 12.05
N PRO A 211 0.47 -18.55 13.17
CA PRO A 211 0.46 -19.15 14.50
C PRO A 211 -0.86 -19.83 14.85
N ALA A 212 -1.99 -19.15 14.68
CA ALA A 212 -3.31 -19.67 15.03
C ALA A 212 -3.70 -20.88 14.16
N LEU A 213 -3.47 -20.81 12.84
CA LEU A 213 -3.75 -21.93 11.94
C LEU A 213 -2.91 -23.18 12.27
N ARG A 214 -1.68 -22.99 12.74
CA ARG A 214 -0.80 -24.10 13.14
C ARG A 214 -1.37 -24.88 14.33
N GLU A 215 -2.05 -24.22 15.26
CA GLU A 215 -2.68 -24.86 16.42
C GLU A 215 -3.79 -25.85 16.01
N VAL A 216 -4.40 -25.65 14.85
CA VAL A 216 -5.41 -26.56 14.26
C VAL A 216 -4.83 -27.46 13.15
N GLY A 217 -3.49 -27.53 13.05
CA GLY A 217 -2.79 -28.44 12.14
C GLY A 217 -2.71 -27.97 10.68
N ILE A 218 -2.85 -26.67 10.45
CA ILE A 218 -2.76 -26.03 9.13
C ILE A 218 -1.52 -25.15 9.06
N ASN A 219 -0.72 -25.31 8.01
CA ASN A 219 0.40 -24.42 7.73
C ASN A 219 -0.01 -23.39 6.67
N LEU A 220 0.29 -22.13 6.95
CA LEU A 220 0.17 -21.01 6.03
C LEU A 220 1.56 -20.36 5.89
N PHE A 221 2.15 -20.38 4.69
CA PHE A 221 3.53 -19.91 4.50
C PHE A 221 3.84 -19.48 3.06
N ILE A 222 4.84 -18.62 2.92
CA ILE A 222 5.45 -18.26 1.64
C ILE A 222 6.50 -19.32 1.31
N ALA A 223 6.26 -20.14 0.29
CA ALA A 223 7.21 -21.19 -0.10
C ALA A 223 8.32 -20.68 -1.02
N SER A 224 9.49 -21.31 -0.92
CA SER A 224 10.53 -21.20 -1.95
C SER A 224 10.03 -21.74 -3.29
N LYS A 225 10.69 -21.36 -4.39
CA LYS A 225 10.34 -21.82 -5.74
C LYS A 225 10.25 -23.36 -5.83
N ASP A 226 11.25 -24.07 -5.30
CA ASP A 226 11.31 -25.53 -5.39
C ASP A 226 10.24 -26.20 -4.52
N GLN A 227 10.02 -25.69 -3.31
CA GLN A 227 8.97 -26.19 -2.43
C GLN A 227 7.58 -25.98 -3.04
N ARG A 228 7.37 -24.84 -3.70
CA ARG A 228 6.12 -24.52 -4.37
C ARG A 228 5.82 -25.45 -5.53
N ILE A 229 6.81 -25.69 -6.40
CA ILE A 229 6.67 -26.66 -7.51
C ILE A 229 6.33 -28.05 -6.96
N ARG A 230 7.05 -28.49 -5.93
CA ARG A 230 6.81 -29.79 -5.29
C ARG A 230 5.39 -29.91 -4.72
N LEU A 231 4.92 -28.91 -3.97
CA LEU A 231 3.60 -28.94 -3.34
C LEU A 231 2.48 -28.84 -4.38
N LEU A 232 2.62 -27.96 -5.38
CA LEU A 232 1.63 -27.87 -6.46
C LEU A 232 1.57 -29.15 -7.30
N SER A 233 2.67 -29.90 -7.43
CA SER A 233 2.65 -31.19 -8.12
C SER A 233 1.86 -32.28 -7.39
N GLN A 234 1.51 -32.07 -6.11
CA GLN A 234 0.56 -32.93 -5.39
C GLN A 234 -0.88 -32.72 -5.88
N ALA A 235 -1.18 -31.56 -6.47
CA ALA A 235 -2.48 -31.28 -7.03
C ALA A 235 -2.66 -32.09 -8.31
N ASN A 236 -3.59 -33.05 -8.30
CA ASN A 236 -3.92 -33.88 -9.46
C ASN A 236 -4.80 -33.11 -10.46
N ILE A 237 -4.26 -32.03 -11.03
CA ILE A 237 -4.95 -31.11 -11.94
C ILE A 237 -4.30 -31.21 -13.32
N SER A 238 -5.10 -31.34 -14.37
CA SER A 238 -4.63 -31.47 -15.77
C SER A 238 -3.99 -30.19 -16.30
N GLU A 239 -4.48 -29.05 -15.84
CA GLU A 239 -4.05 -27.72 -16.21
C GLU A 239 -2.69 -27.40 -15.59
N ARG A 240 -1.85 -26.68 -16.35
CA ARG A 240 -0.57 -26.21 -15.84
C ARG A 240 -0.80 -25.13 -14.79
N LEU A 241 -0.46 -25.43 -13.53
CA LEU A 241 -0.42 -24.45 -12.46
C LEU A 241 0.88 -23.62 -12.55
N GLU A 242 0.73 -22.32 -12.77
CA GLU A 242 1.86 -21.38 -12.78
C GLU A 242 2.35 -21.11 -11.35
N ALA A 243 3.43 -21.76 -10.96
CA ALA A 243 3.94 -21.66 -9.59
C ALA A 243 4.25 -20.22 -9.15
N ASP A 244 4.69 -19.34 -10.05
CA ASP A 244 4.96 -17.94 -9.72
C ASP A 244 3.71 -17.13 -9.37
N LYS A 245 2.50 -17.63 -9.69
CA LYS A 245 1.20 -17.02 -9.32
C LYS A 245 0.70 -17.42 -7.94
N ALA A 246 1.31 -18.42 -7.30
CA ALA A 246 0.96 -18.78 -5.93
C ALA A 246 1.68 -17.84 -4.94
N ASP A 247 0.93 -16.95 -4.29
CA ASP A 247 1.47 -16.00 -3.32
C ASP A 247 1.78 -16.73 -1.99
N VAL A 248 0.77 -17.33 -1.35
CA VAL A 248 0.91 -18.06 -0.07
C VAL A 248 0.30 -19.46 -0.18
N LEU A 249 0.96 -20.48 0.36
CA LEU A 249 0.49 -21.88 0.31
C LEU A 249 -0.19 -22.30 1.60
N LEU A 250 -1.16 -23.20 1.44
CA LEU A 250 -1.87 -23.89 2.50
C LEU A 250 -1.56 -25.39 2.44
N THR A 251 -0.99 -25.90 3.52
CA THR A 251 -0.81 -27.34 3.73
C THR A 251 -1.40 -27.77 5.06
N GLY A 252 -1.73 -29.04 5.20
CA GLY A 252 -2.14 -29.62 6.47
C GLY A 252 -1.49 -30.98 6.66
N ILE A 253 -1.55 -31.49 7.90
CA ILE A 253 -0.92 -32.77 8.24
C ILE A 253 -1.99 -33.86 8.33
N ILE A 254 -1.82 -34.94 7.56
CA ILE A 254 -2.61 -36.17 7.64
C ILE A 254 -1.65 -37.33 7.84
N ASP A 255 -1.79 -38.05 8.96
CA ASP A 255 -1.01 -39.25 9.29
C ASP A 255 0.52 -39.03 9.15
N GLY A 256 1.00 -37.84 9.53
CA GLY A 256 2.41 -37.44 9.49
C GLY A 256 2.91 -36.92 8.14
N VAL A 257 2.04 -36.90 7.11
CA VAL A 257 2.39 -36.40 5.78
C VAL A 257 1.83 -34.98 5.58
N GLU A 258 2.66 -34.10 5.04
CA GLU A 258 2.25 -32.76 4.61
C GLU A 258 1.48 -32.84 3.28
N ILE A 259 0.23 -32.40 3.31
CA ILE A 259 -0.69 -32.44 2.18
C ILE A 259 -1.04 -31.01 1.76
N PHE A 260 -0.79 -30.70 0.50
CA PHE A 260 -1.28 -29.48 -0.13
C PHE A 260 -2.80 -29.52 -0.27
N PHE A 261 -3.49 -28.45 0.17
CA PHE A 261 -4.94 -28.34 0.00
C PHE A 261 -5.39 -26.98 -0.55
N GLY A 262 -4.47 -26.04 -0.75
CA GLY A 262 -4.82 -24.76 -1.35
C GLY A 262 -3.72 -23.71 -1.40
N ILE A 263 -4.07 -22.56 -1.94
CA ILE A 263 -3.26 -21.34 -1.96
C ILE A 263 -4.12 -20.16 -1.53
N VAL A 264 -3.50 -19.07 -1.10
CA VAL A 264 -4.15 -17.79 -0.88
C VAL A 264 -3.55 -16.78 -1.84
N HIS A 265 -4.40 -16.12 -2.63
CA HIS A 265 -4.00 -15.01 -3.49
C HIS A 265 -3.99 -13.72 -2.67
N VAL A 266 -2.88 -13.01 -2.61
CA VAL A 266 -2.72 -11.85 -1.71
C VAL A 266 -2.53 -10.59 -2.52
N LYS A 267 -3.48 -9.65 -2.43
CA LYS A 267 -3.45 -8.42 -3.24
C LYS A 267 -3.72 -7.17 -2.40
N ALA A 268 -2.87 -6.15 -2.54
CA ALA A 268 -3.15 -4.86 -1.90
C ALA A 268 -4.34 -4.15 -2.56
N SER A 269 -4.52 -4.32 -3.87
CA SER A 269 -5.56 -3.73 -4.71
C SER A 269 -5.88 -4.68 -5.86
N PHE A 270 -7.09 -4.64 -6.42
CA PHE A 270 -7.50 -5.54 -7.50
C PHE A 270 -6.88 -5.17 -8.85
N ALA A 271 -6.92 -3.89 -9.22
CA ALA A 271 -6.54 -3.38 -10.55
C ALA A 271 -7.03 -4.30 -11.71
N GLU A 272 -6.38 -4.28 -12.88
CA GLU A 272 -6.56 -5.32 -13.90
C GLU A 272 -5.95 -6.67 -13.50
N ARG A 273 -4.98 -6.67 -12.57
CA ARG A 273 -4.10 -7.82 -12.27
C ARG A 273 -4.78 -9.08 -11.77
N ARG A 274 -6.01 -9.00 -11.26
CA ARG A 274 -6.76 -10.20 -10.86
C ARG A 274 -6.98 -11.20 -12.00
N THR A 275 -6.98 -10.76 -13.26
CA THR A 275 -7.12 -11.66 -14.42
C THR A 275 -5.95 -12.63 -14.55
N ASP A 276 -4.79 -12.30 -13.97
CA ASP A 276 -3.62 -13.17 -13.98
C ASP A 276 -3.76 -14.33 -13.00
N ASP A 277 -4.52 -14.14 -11.92
CA ASP A 277 -4.71 -15.14 -10.85
C ASP A 277 -5.91 -16.06 -11.13
N VAL A 278 -6.91 -15.57 -11.89
CA VAL A 278 -8.16 -16.28 -12.19
C VAL A 278 -7.93 -17.67 -12.80
N PRO A 279 -7.06 -17.87 -13.82
CA PRO A 279 -6.88 -19.20 -14.41
C PRO A 279 -6.41 -20.25 -13.39
N MET A 280 -5.44 -19.90 -12.54
CA MET A 280 -4.92 -20.80 -11.51
C MET A 280 -5.96 -21.04 -10.41
N SER A 281 -6.63 -19.99 -9.95
CA SER A 281 -7.63 -20.10 -8.90
C SER A 281 -8.80 -20.96 -9.34
N LYS A 282 -9.32 -20.73 -10.56
CA LYS A 282 -10.40 -21.53 -11.14
C LYS A 282 -10.03 -23.00 -11.25
N ALA A 283 -8.84 -23.33 -11.78
CA ALA A 283 -8.40 -24.72 -11.89
C ALA A 283 -8.34 -25.43 -10.52
N LEU A 284 -7.88 -24.73 -9.48
CA LEU A 284 -7.87 -25.24 -8.11
C LEU A 284 -9.28 -25.44 -7.54
N VAL A 285 -10.16 -24.44 -7.69
CA VAL A 285 -11.54 -24.48 -7.19
C VAL A 285 -12.34 -25.59 -7.86
N ASP A 286 -12.26 -25.70 -9.18
CA ASP A 286 -12.95 -26.74 -9.97
C ASP A 286 -12.48 -28.15 -9.55
N ALA A 287 -11.22 -28.29 -9.12
CA ALA A 287 -10.65 -29.53 -8.60
C ALA A 287 -10.86 -29.74 -7.08
N GLY A 288 -11.63 -28.87 -6.41
CA GLY A 288 -11.97 -28.99 -4.99
C GLY A 288 -10.94 -28.44 -3.99
N TYR A 289 -9.88 -27.79 -4.47
CA TYR A 289 -8.87 -27.13 -3.63
C TYR A 289 -9.35 -25.75 -3.14
N VAL A 290 -8.72 -25.27 -2.08
CA VAL A 290 -8.98 -23.95 -1.50
C VAL A 290 -8.16 -22.89 -2.25
N SER A 291 -8.81 -21.84 -2.72
CA SER A 291 -8.15 -20.76 -3.45
C SER A 291 -8.84 -19.42 -3.19
N PRO A 292 -8.76 -18.86 -1.97
CA PRO A 292 -9.41 -17.61 -1.66
C PRO A 292 -8.53 -16.43 -2.06
N LEU A 293 -9.18 -15.29 -2.27
CA LEU A 293 -8.53 -14.00 -2.39
C LEU A 293 -8.48 -13.31 -1.03
N TRP A 294 -7.32 -12.82 -0.63
CA TRP A 294 -7.10 -12.03 0.57
C TRP A 294 -6.61 -10.65 0.14
N THR A 295 -7.32 -9.58 0.54
CA THR A 295 -7.10 -8.27 -0.07
C THR A 295 -7.26 -7.09 0.88
N MET A 296 -6.44 -6.06 0.67
CA MET A 296 -6.68 -4.75 1.29
C MET A 296 -7.70 -3.93 0.50
N ASP A 297 -8.12 -4.34 -0.69
CA ASP A 297 -9.02 -3.58 -1.58
C ASP A 297 -8.71 -2.07 -1.61
N CYS A 298 -7.42 -1.72 -1.80
CA CYS A 298 -6.96 -0.34 -1.80
C CYS A 298 -7.36 0.36 -3.10
N LYS A 299 -8.30 1.31 -3.04
CA LYS A 299 -8.56 2.25 -4.13
C LYS A 299 -9.18 3.53 -3.61
N SER A 300 -8.49 4.65 -3.86
CA SER A 300 -9.03 5.99 -3.65
C SER A 300 -8.77 6.86 -4.88
N SER A 301 -9.65 7.84 -5.09
CA SER A 301 -9.41 8.93 -6.04
C SER A 301 -8.64 10.06 -5.34
N PRO A 302 -7.65 10.69 -5.99
CA PRO A 302 -6.98 11.85 -5.44
C PRO A 302 -7.97 12.99 -5.16
N SER A 303 -7.94 13.55 -3.96
CA SER A 303 -8.71 14.74 -3.55
C SER A 303 -8.11 15.28 -2.25
N VAL A 304 -8.56 16.45 -1.79
CA VAL A 304 -8.14 17.00 -0.48
C VAL A 304 -8.50 16.07 0.68
N ASN A 305 -9.62 15.34 0.58
CA ASN A 305 -10.08 14.39 1.59
C ASN A 305 -10.31 13.02 0.92
N PRO A 306 -9.25 12.30 0.54
CA PRO A 306 -9.39 11.05 -0.22
C PRO A 306 -10.12 10.01 0.63
N ASN A 307 -10.98 9.24 -0.03
CA ASN A 307 -11.70 8.13 0.59
C ASN A 307 -11.35 6.83 -0.15
N ASN A 308 -10.93 5.83 0.61
CA ASN A 308 -10.56 4.51 0.13
C ASN A 308 -11.78 3.59 0.01
N LYS A 309 -12.48 3.71 -1.11
CA LYS A 309 -13.74 2.97 -1.36
C LYS A 309 -13.52 1.54 -1.88
N GLY A 310 -12.28 1.18 -2.22
CA GLY A 310 -11.99 -0.09 -2.87
C GLY A 310 -12.59 -0.21 -4.28
N GLU A 311 -12.60 -1.43 -4.80
CA GLU A 311 -12.95 -1.76 -6.18
C GLU A 311 -14.08 -2.80 -6.30
N LEU A 312 -14.50 -3.39 -5.17
CA LEU A 312 -15.57 -4.39 -5.13
C LEU A 312 -16.98 -3.80 -5.25
N GLY A 313 -17.14 -2.49 -5.03
CA GLY A 313 -18.38 -1.78 -5.30
C GLY A 313 -19.59 -2.29 -4.52
N ALA A 314 -20.78 -1.98 -5.05
CA ALA A 314 -22.07 -2.29 -4.45
C ALA A 314 -22.43 -3.79 -4.55
N VAL A 315 -23.43 -4.21 -3.78
CA VAL A 315 -24.02 -5.57 -3.80
C VAL A 315 -25.16 -5.68 -4.81
N LYS A 316 -25.58 -6.92 -5.13
CA LYS A 316 -26.75 -7.16 -5.98
C LYS A 316 -28.01 -6.76 -5.21
N THR A 317 -28.90 -6.01 -5.86
CA THR A 317 -30.24 -5.76 -5.31
C THR A 317 -31.27 -6.59 -6.07
N LYS A 318 -32.49 -6.72 -5.52
CA LYS A 318 -33.58 -7.45 -6.19
C LYS A 318 -33.97 -6.86 -7.55
N THR A 319 -33.79 -5.54 -7.72
CA THR A 319 -34.29 -4.79 -8.87
C THR A 319 -33.19 -4.35 -9.83
N LEU A 320 -31.93 -4.33 -9.40
CA LEU A 320 -30.82 -3.83 -10.19
C LEU A 320 -29.49 -4.47 -9.77
N ASP A 321 -28.71 -4.91 -10.76
CA ASP A 321 -27.34 -5.39 -10.57
C ASP A 321 -26.32 -4.34 -11.02
N VAL A 322 -25.84 -3.55 -10.06
CA VAL A 322 -24.77 -2.54 -10.24
C VAL A 322 -23.42 -3.00 -9.71
N ARG A 323 -23.25 -4.31 -9.48
CA ARG A 323 -21.99 -4.85 -8.97
C ARG A 323 -20.87 -4.61 -9.98
N SER A 324 -19.66 -4.36 -9.48
CA SER A 324 -18.49 -4.25 -10.35
C SER A 324 -18.16 -5.62 -10.98
N ALA A 325 -17.48 -5.63 -12.12
CA ALA A 325 -17.00 -6.87 -12.73
C ALA A 325 -16.19 -7.71 -11.73
N LYS A 326 -15.33 -7.05 -10.94
CA LYS A 326 -14.51 -7.67 -9.88
C LYS A 326 -15.34 -8.44 -8.84
N ARG A 327 -16.51 -7.91 -8.47
CA ARG A 327 -17.41 -8.60 -7.54
C ARG A 327 -18.12 -9.77 -8.21
N LYS A 328 -18.51 -9.64 -9.48
CA LYS A 328 -19.16 -10.73 -10.24
C LYS A 328 -18.21 -11.93 -10.43
N ASP A 329 -16.94 -11.65 -10.71
CA ASP A 329 -15.87 -12.67 -10.80
C ASP A 329 -15.82 -13.57 -9.53
N ILE A 330 -16.20 -13.03 -8.37
CA ILE A 330 -16.26 -13.76 -7.10
C ILE A 330 -17.65 -14.33 -6.86
N GLU A 331 -18.68 -13.49 -6.86
CA GLU A 331 -20.03 -13.85 -6.40
C GLU A 331 -20.82 -14.70 -7.40
N ASP A 332 -20.63 -14.48 -8.69
CA ASP A 332 -21.36 -15.22 -9.73
C ASP A 332 -20.49 -16.34 -10.31
N ASP A 333 -19.25 -16.01 -10.70
CA ASP A 333 -18.39 -16.94 -11.42
C ASP A 333 -17.61 -17.89 -10.51
N GLY A 334 -17.47 -17.54 -9.22
CA GLY A 334 -16.76 -18.37 -8.25
C GLY A 334 -15.29 -18.61 -8.61
N TYR A 335 -14.64 -17.68 -9.31
CA TYR A 335 -13.25 -17.85 -9.72
C TYR A 335 -12.28 -18.02 -8.55
N PHE A 336 -12.67 -17.49 -7.39
CA PHE A 336 -12.00 -17.70 -6.11
C PHE A 336 -12.96 -18.40 -5.15
N SER A 337 -12.44 -19.27 -4.29
CA SER A 337 -13.27 -20.02 -3.32
C SER A 337 -13.95 -19.13 -2.27
N ALA A 338 -13.36 -17.95 -2.00
CA ALA A 338 -13.90 -16.85 -1.19
C ALA A 338 -13.06 -15.58 -1.40
N CYS A 339 -13.51 -14.45 -0.89
CA CYS A 339 -12.72 -13.21 -0.83
C CYS A 339 -12.79 -12.59 0.57
N PHE A 340 -11.65 -12.24 1.15
CA PHE A 340 -11.52 -11.61 2.46
C PHE A 340 -10.92 -10.22 2.30
N SER A 341 -11.73 -9.19 2.52
CA SER A 341 -11.30 -7.79 2.42
C SER A 341 -11.01 -7.21 3.79
N TYR A 342 -9.87 -6.52 3.93
CA TYR A 342 -9.50 -5.76 5.13
C TYR A 342 -9.69 -4.26 4.92
N ASN A 343 -10.58 -3.91 3.98
CA ASN A 343 -11.11 -2.56 3.84
C ASN A 343 -12.51 -2.51 4.47
N THR A 344 -12.67 -1.75 5.54
CA THR A 344 -13.96 -1.60 6.22
C THR A 344 -15.02 -0.88 5.37
N ASN A 345 -14.61 -0.25 4.27
CA ASN A 345 -15.52 0.35 3.29
C ASN A 345 -16.01 -0.65 2.23
N THR A 346 -15.44 -1.86 2.18
CA THR A 346 -15.96 -2.96 1.36
C THR A 346 -17.30 -3.41 1.91
N ILE A 347 -18.24 -3.73 1.03
CA ILE A 347 -19.55 -4.28 1.41
C ILE A 347 -19.48 -5.80 1.32
N ALA A 348 -19.74 -6.52 2.41
CA ALA A 348 -19.79 -7.98 2.39
C ALA A 348 -20.92 -8.51 1.48
N THR A 349 -20.78 -9.72 0.96
CA THR A 349 -21.87 -10.40 0.25
C THR A 349 -23.00 -10.71 1.24
N PRO A 350 -24.23 -10.21 1.04
CA PRO A 350 -25.33 -10.44 1.97
C PRO A 350 -25.66 -11.92 2.13
N GLU A 351 -26.02 -12.38 3.33
CA GLU A 351 -26.41 -13.79 3.56
C GLU A 351 -27.59 -14.22 2.68
N SER A 352 -28.53 -13.32 2.45
CA SER A 352 -29.69 -13.57 1.59
C SER A 352 -29.38 -13.62 0.09
N GLN A 353 -28.16 -13.26 -0.32
CA GLN A 353 -27.76 -13.29 -1.72
C GLN A 353 -27.25 -14.69 -2.07
N ASP A 354 -27.82 -15.28 -3.11
CA ASP A 354 -27.25 -16.48 -3.75
C ASP A 354 -25.94 -16.10 -4.45
N ALA A 355 -24.86 -16.79 -4.10
CA ALA A 355 -23.52 -16.49 -4.58
C ALA A 355 -22.67 -17.77 -4.59
N ALA A 356 -21.92 -17.98 -5.69
CA ALA A 356 -20.98 -19.08 -5.85
C ALA A 356 -19.83 -19.01 -4.83
N ALA A 357 -19.32 -17.80 -4.59
CA ALA A 357 -18.40 -17.50 -3.49
C ALA A 357 -18.76 -16.19 -2.81
N ARG A 358 -18.31 -16.01 -1.57
CA ARG A 358 -18.68 -14.86 -0.73
C ARG A 358 -17.51 -13.92 -0.49
N ILE A 359 -17.85 -12.64 -0.37
CA ILE A 359 -16.96 -11.56 0.07
C ILE A 359 -17.21 -11.30 1.56
N PHE A 360 -16.17 -11.47 2.36
CA PHE A 360 -16.14 -11.19 3.80
C PHE A 360 -15.35 -9.90 4.07
N VAL A 361 -15.67 -9.22 5.17
CA VAL A 361 -14.96 -8.01 5.62
C VAL A 361 -14.35 -8.30 6.98
N CYS A 362 -13.03 -8.43 6.99
CA CYS A 362 -12.24 -8.82 8.15
C CYS A 362 -11.55 -7.60 8.79
N ASN A 363 -10.96 -7.83 9.96
CA ASN A 363 -10.08 -6.89 10.64
C ASN A 363 -8.89 -7.65 11.24
N PHE A 364 -7.98 -6.93 11.92
CA PHE A 364 -6.77 -7.51 12.52
C PHE A 364 -6.90 -7.81 14.02
N ALA A 365 -8.11 -7.85 14.56
CA ALA A 365 -8.31 -7.99 16.01
C ALA A 365 -8.09 -9.42 16.52
N SER A 366 -8.49 -10.43 15.76
CA SER A 366 -8.51 -11.83 16.20
C SER A 366 -8.15 -12.79 15.06
N PRO A 367 -6.87 -13.22 14.96
CA PRO A 367 -6.42 -14.12 13.89
C PRO A 367 -6.93 -15.57 14.03
N ASP A 368 -7.61 -15.91 15.12
CA ASP A 368 -8.05 -17.26 15.51
C ASP A 368 -9.57 -17.43 15.50
N ALA A 369 -10.32 -16.37 15.16
CA ALA A 369 -11.78 -16.40 15.27
C ALA A 369 -12.51 -15.62 14.15
N ASP A 370 -11.78 -14.96 13.25
CA ASP A 370 -12.40 -14.21 12.15
C ASP A 370 -12.85 -15.11 10.98
N ASP A 371 -13.52 -14.50 10.00
CA ASP A 371 -14.06 -15.22 8.85
C ASP A 371 -12.98 -15.94 8.03
N PHE A 372 -11.77 -15.36 7.92
CA PHE A 372 -10.68 -16.00 7.18
C PHE A 372 -10.21 -17.27 7.90
N PHE A 373 -9.92 -17.18 9.19
CA PHE A 373 -9.52 -18.35 9.98
C PHE A 373 -10.57 -19.46 9.94
N ASN A 374 -11.83 -19.10 10.22
CA ASN A 374 -12.93 -20.07 10.27
C ASN A 374 -13.12 -20.76 8.93
N TYR A 375 -13.09 -19.99 7.83
CA TYR A 375 -13.20 -20.54 6.48
C TYR A 375 -12.06 -21.50 6.17
N ILE A 376 -10.80 -21.11 6.39
CA ILE A 376 -9.65 -21.98 6.10
C ILE A 376 -9.71 -23.28 6.91
N ASN A 377 -10.07 -23.19 8.20
CA ASN A 377 -10.21 -24.37 9.05
C ASN A 377 -11.36 -25.28 8.57
N GLU A 378 -12.54 -24.73 8.30
CA GLU A 378 -13.68 -25.49 7.78
C GLU A 378 -13.31 -26.22 6.48
N ARG A 379 -12.71 -25.50 5.52
CA ARG A 379 -12.30 -26.09 4.25
C ARG A 379 -11.26 -27.18 4.41
N TRP A 380 -10.33 -27.04 5.35
CA TRP A 380 -9.39 -28.11 5.69
C TRP A 380 -10.09 -29.36 6.24
N GLN A 381 -11.07 -29.20 7.13
CA GLN A 381 -11.82 -30.35 7.66
C GLN A 381 -12.60 -31.09 6.56
N ILE A 382 -13.21 -30.35 5.64
CA ILE A 382 -13.92 -30.92 4.48
C ILE A 382 -12.92 -31.68 3.60
N PHE A 383 -11.82 -31.04 3.19
CA PHE A 383 -10.81 -31.65 2.33
C PHE A 383 -10.21 -32.93 2.93
N LYS A 384 -9.92 -32.91 4.24
CA LYS A 384 -9.42 -34.07 4.98
C LYS A 384 -10.42 -35.22 5.00
N LYS A 385 -11.73 -34.94 5.10
CA LYS A 385 -12.78 -35.96 5.07
C LYS A 385 -12.88 -36.62 3.69
N ASP A 386 -12.82 -35.82 2.63
CA ASP A 386 -12.97 -36.30 1.26
C ASP A 386 -11.77 -37.15 0.82
N LEU A 387 -10.55 -36.77 1.22
CA LEU A 387 -9.36 -37.59 1.01
C LEU A 387 -9.47 -38.97 1.68
N LYS A 388 -9.94 -39.00 2.94
CA LYS A 388 -10.13 -40.27 3.66
C LYS A 388 -11.23 -41.14 3.08
N ALA A 389 -12.24 -40.54 2.45
CA ALA A 389 -13.30 -41.27 1.77
C ALA A 389 -12.80 -41.91 0.46
N THR A 390 -11.90 -41.24 -0.26
CA THR A 390 -11.36 -41.71 -1.55
C THR A 390 -10.29 -42.80 -1.39
N GLN A 391 -9.69 -42.92 -0.20
CA GLN A 391 -8.70 -43.96 0.12
C GLN A 391 -9.30 -45.28 0.66
N LYS A 392 -10.61 -45.32 0.90
CA LYS A 392 -11.36 -46.53 1.26
C LYS A 392 -12.00 -47.13 0.00
#